data_AF-A0A959RRT8-F1
#
_entry.id   AF-A0A959RRT8-F1
#
_cell.length_a   1.000
_cell.length_b   1.000
_cell.length_c   1.000
_cell.angle_alpha   90.00
_cell.angle_beta   90.00
_cell.angle_gamma   90.00
#
_symmetry.space_group_name_H-M   'P 1'
#
loop_
_entity.id
_entity.type
_entity.pdbx_description
1 polymer ?
#
loop_
_entity_poly.entity_id
_entity_poly.type
_entity_poly.pdbx_seq_one_letter_code
_entity_poly.pdbx_strand_id
1 'polypeptide(L)'
;MMKLNKLSVLAIFFLIQSFNFAQKKEIVAYYHGTYHKNHIAQEKYLLDKDLIDKITVINYAFSIPVQDSTGKIVPLITNPFFAYQEYYSTEMSVDGIADDSSQTLRGQFNQLRKLKKLNPDLKILISL
;
A
#
# COMPACT_ATOMS: atom_id res chain seq x y z
N MET A 1 -9.61 28.08 42.30
CA MET A 1 -8.73 27.89 41.12
C MET A 1 -7.35 27.50 41.62
N MET A 2 -6.84 26.33 41.26
CA MET A 2 -5.52 25.85 41.69
C MET A 2 -4.45 26.48 40.80
N LYS A 3 -3.50 27.23 41.39
CA LYS A 3 -2.37 27.83 40.65
C LYS A 3 -1.30 26.77 40.41
N LEU A 4 -0.97 26.46 39.15
CA LEU A 4 0.16 25.60 38.84
C LEU A 4 1.47 26.28 39.25
N ASN A 5 2.37 25.52 39.86
CA ASN A 5 3.70 26.01 40.21
C ASN A 5 4.64 25.91 39.00
N LYS A 6 5.76 26.64 39.03
CA LYS A 6 6.74 26.68 37.92
C LYS A 6 7.27 25.30 37.53
N LEU A 7 7.37 24.37 38.48
CA LEU A 7 7.85 23.01 38.24
C LEU A 7 6.82 22.18 37.45
N SER A 8 5.53 22.34 37.77
CA SER A 8 4.42 21.73 37.02
C SER A 8 4.33 22.27 35.59
N VAL A 9 4.54 23.58 35.40
CA VAL A 9 4.57 24.18 34.05
C VAL A 9 5.74 23.64 33.24
N LEU A 10 6.93 23.50 33.85
CA LEU A 10 8.11 22.97 33.17
C LEU A 10 7.94 21.49 32.80
N ALA A 11 7.37 20.68 33.70
CA ALA A 11 7.08 19.27 33.44
C ALA A 11 6.08 19.09 32.29
N ILE A 12 5.04 19.91 32.23
CA ILE A 12 4.07 19.92 31.12
C ILE A 12 4.78 20.31 29.80
N PHE A 13 5.67 21.30 29.84
CA PHE A 13 6.42 21.74 28.67
C PHE A 13 7.35 20.64 28.11
N PHE A 14 8.03 19.90 28.99
CA PHE A 14 8.85 18.74 28.62
C PHE A 14 8.00 17.57 28.09
N LEU A 15 6.84 17.29 28.69
CA LEU A 15 5.91 16.28 28.18
C LEU A 15 5.45 16.61 26.75
N ILE A 16 5.07 17.88 26.49
CA ILE A 16 4.61 18.32 25.16
C ILE A 16 5.73 18.23 24.12
N GLN A 17 6.97 18.55 24.48
CA GLN A 17 8.14 18.38 23.60
C GLN A 17 8.37 16.91 23.19
N SER A 18 8.17 15.96 24.11
CA SER A 18 8.28 14.53 23.82
C SER A 18 7.13 13.95 22.96
N PHE A 19 6.08 14.73 22.69
CA PHE A 19 4.98 14.36 21.79
C PHE A 19 5.04 15.01 20.40
N ASN A 20 6.17 15.61 20.02
CA ASN A 20 6.41 15.98 18.62
C ASN A 20 6.66 14.71 17.79
N PHE A 21 5.60 13.98 17.47
CA PHE A 21 5.61 13.05 16.35
C PHE A 21 5.75 13.89 15.08
N ALA A 22 6.98 14.12 14.64
CA ALA A 22 7.22 14.57 13.28
C ALA A 22 6.49 13.59 12.34
N GLN A 23 5.64 14.11 11.46
CA GLN A 23 4.95 13.28 10.47
C GLN A 23 6.02 12.46 9.73
N LYS A 24 5.92 11.13 9.81
CA LYS A 24 6.86 10.23 9.14
C LYS A 24 6.84 10.58 7.65
N LYS A 25 8.01 10.86 7.07
CA LYS A 25 8.15 11.18 5.65
C LYS A 25 7.50 10.07 4.82
N GLU A 26 6.51 10.43 4.01
CA GLU A 26 5.87 9.48 3.10
C GLU A 26 6.50 9.60 1.71
N ILE A 27 6.93 8.45 1.16
CA ILE A 27 7.39 8.31 -0.21
C ILE A 27 6.35 7.44 -0.91
N VAL A 28 5.59 8.06 -1.81
CA VAL A 28 4.43 7.45 -2.47
C VAL A 28 4.81 7.02 -3.88
N ALA A 29 4.70 5.73 -4.17
CA ALA A 29 4.84 5.18 -5.51
C ALA A 29 3.46 4.97 -6.15
N TYR A 30 3.36 5.21 -7.46
CA TYR A 30 2.14 4.99 -8.25
C TYR A 30 2.30 3.77 -9.14
N TYR A 31 1.36 2.82 -9.00
CA TYR A 31 1.39 1.53 -9.67
C TYR A 31 0.23 1.45 -10.63
N HIS A 32 0.53 1.17 -11.88
CA HIS A 32 -0.45 1.19 -12.95
C HIS A 32 -1.07 -0.20 -13.15
N GLY A 33 -2.40 -0.24 -13.30
CA GLY A 33 -3.19 -1.46 -13.45
C GLY A 33 -3.09 -2.21 -14.79
N THR A 34 -2.08 -1.94 -15.63
CA THR A 34 -1.79 -2.76 -16.82
C THR A 34 -0.29 -3.00 -17.02
N TYR A 35 0.07 -3.84 -17.98
CA TYR A 35 1.47 -4.04 -18.35
C TYR A 35 1.86 -3.12 -19.51
N HIS A 36 2.98 -2.44 -19.35
CA HIS A 36 3.78 -2.01 -20.50
C HIS A 36 4.67 -3.17 -20.94
N LYS A 37 4.94 -3.26 -22.25
CA LYS A 37 5.55 -4.42 -22.96
C LYS A 37 6.88 -4.96 -22.39
N ASN A 38 7.50 -4.26 -21.43
CA ASN A 38 8.79 -4.58 -20.82
C ASN A 38 8.73 -4.67 -19.27
N HIS A 39 7.55 -4.71 -18.65
CA HIS A 39 7.43 -4.70 -17.19
C HIS A 39 7.48 -6.11 -16.60
N ILE A 40 8.58 -6.39 -15.90
CA ILE A 40 8.65 -7.38 -14.83
C ILE A 40 7.56 -7.02 -13.80
N ALA A 41 6.89 -8.02 -13.21
CA ALA A 41 5.96 -7.86 -12.09
C ALA A 41 6.44 -6.78 -11.12
N GLN A 42 5.75 -5.64 -11.05
CA GLN A 42 6.26 -4.41 -10.43
C GLN A 42 6.55 -4.62 -8.93
N GLU A 43 5.69 -5.40 -8.28
CA GLU A 43 5.78 -5.75 -6.87
C GLU A 43 7.04 -6.58 -6.59
N LYS A 44 7.35 -7.53 -7.48
CA LYS A 44 8.56 -8.35 -7.40
C LYS A 44 9.81 -7.55 -7.75
N TYR A 45 9.71 -6.63 -8.70
CA TYR A 45 10.80 -5.73 -9.07
C TYR A 45 11.29 -4.87 -7.90
N LEU A 46 10.40 -4.42 -7.00
CA LEU A 46 10.82 -3.67 -5.80
C LEU A 46 11.72 -4.48 -4.88
N LEU A 47 11.44 -5.77 -4.75
CA LEU A 47 12.27 -6.68 -3.95
C LEU A 47 13.59 -6.95 -4.66
N ASP A 48 13.54 -7.25 -5.96
CA ASP A 48 14.74 -7.57 -6.76
C ASP A 48 15.73 -6.41 -6.89
N LYS A 49 15.29 -5.18 -6.62
CA LYS A 49 16.10 -3.96 -6.69
C LYS A 49 16.37 -3.31 -5.34
N ASP A 50 16.00 -3.96 -4.23
CA ASP A 50 16.14 -3.42 -2.87
C ASP A 50 15.56 -1.99 -2.76
N LEU A 51 14.37 -1.81 -3.33
CA LEU A 51 13.64 -0.54 -3.33
C LEU A 51 12.50 -0.52 -2.31
N ILE A 52 12.10 -1.67 -1.76
CA ILE A 52 10.92 -1.77 -0.91
C ILE A 52 11.03 -0.94 0.36
N ASP A 53 12.22 -0.87 0.97
CA ASP A 53 12.49 -0.06 2.18
C ASP A 53 12.58 1.44 1.90
N LYS A 54 12.55 1.85 0.62
CA LYS A 54 12.66 3.26 0.19
C LYS A 54 11.30 3.90 -0.06
N ILE A 55 10.23 3.12 -0.03
CA ILE A 55 8.85 3.61 -0.21
C ILE A 55 8.03 3.32 1.03
N THR A 56 6.98 4.11 1.25
CA THR A 56 6.09 3.95 2.41
C THR A 56 4.65 3.69 2.00
N VAL A 57 4.26 4.12 0.80
CA VAL A 57 2.91 3.98 0.26
C VAL A 57 2.98 3.54 -1.20
N ILE A 58 2.16 2.56 -1.57
CA ILE A 58 1.82 2.26 -2.96
C ILE A 58 0.38 2.70 -3.21
N ASN A 59 0.20 3.55 -4.21
CA ASN A 59 -1.09 3.92 -4.78
C ASN A 59 -1.34 3.09 -6.05
N TYR A 60 -2.26 2.14 -5.98
CA TYR A 60 -2.76 1.45 -7.18
C TYR A 60 -3.62 2.42 -7.99
N ALA A 61 -3.25 2.64 -9.25
CA ALA A 61 -3.74 3.71 -10.09
C ALA A 61 -4.17 3.17 -11.48
N PHE A 62 -5.33 3.52 -12.01
CA PHE A 62 -6.46 4.22 -11.39
C PHE A 62 -7.70 3.33 -11.42
N SER A 63 -8.63 3.62 -10.53
CA SER A 63 -10.00 3.09 -10.58
C SER A 63 -10.97 4.23 -10.80
N ILE A 64 -12.13 3.96 -11.38
CA ILE A 64 -13.15 4.99 -11.59
C ILE A 64 -14.13 4.93 -10.40
N PRO A 65 -14.44 6.03 -9.70
CA PRO A 65 -15.46 6.01 -8.67
C PRO A 65 -16.84 5.83 -9.32
N VAL A 66 -17.58 4.80 -8.92
CA VAL A 66 -18.95 4.52 -9.38
C VAL A 66 -19.88 4.26 -8.21
N GLN A 67 -21.20 4.41 -8.39
CA GLN A 67 -22.17 4.00 -7.38
C GLN A 67 -22.51 2.51 -7.54
N ASP A 68 -22.55 1.77 -6.42
CA ASP A 68 -23.12 0.43 -6.37
C ASP A 68 -24.67 0.46 -6.29
N SER A 69 -25.30 -0.71 -6.28
CA SER A 69 -26.76 -0.83 -6.20
C SER A 69 -27.39 -0.29 -4.91
N THR A 70 -26.56 0.00 -3.89
CA THR A 70 -26.98 0.61 -2.61
C THR A 70 -26.72 2.12 -2.56
N GLY A 71 -26.13 2.69 -3.62
CA GLY A 71 -25.76 4.10 -3.71
C GLY A 71 -24.40 4.44 -3.09
N LYS A 72 -23.61 3.45 -2.66
CA LYS A 72 -22.26 3.68 -2.13
C LYS A 72 -21.25 3.89 -3.26
N ILE A 73 -20.30 4.79 -3.05
CA ILE A 73 -19.19 4.98 -3.99
C ILE A 73 -18.17 3.85 -3.81
N VAL A 74 -17.91 3.11 -4.88
CA VAL A 74 -16.97 1.98 -4.96
C VAL A 74 -16.00 2.16 -6.13
N PRO A 75 -14.79 1.59 -6.05
CA PRO A 75 -13.87 1.56 -7.20
C PRO A 75 -14.38 0.63 -8.29
N LEU A 76 -14.58 1.16 -9.50
CA LEU A 76 -14.64 0.35 -10.71
C LEU A 76 -13.21 0.07 -11.18
N ILE A 77 -12.80 -1.19 -11.08
CA ILE A 77 -11.56 -1.68 -11.66
C ILE A 77 -11.74 -1.88 -13.15
N THR A 78 -11.12 -1.03 -13.98
CA THR A 78 -11.31 -1.03 -15.43
C THR A 78 -10.57 -2.16 -16.14
N ASN A 79 -9.55 -2.75 -15.51
CA ASN A 79 -8.84 -3.92 -16.01
C ASN A 79 -8.78 -5.04 -14.94
N PRO A 80 -9.87 -5.80 -14.77
CA PRO A 80 -9.95 -6.84 -13.73
C PRO A 80 -8.98 -7.99 -13.96
N PHE A 81 -8.60 -8.25 -15.22
CA PHE A 81 -7.67 -9.33 -15.56
C PHE A 81 -6.33 -9.13 -14.83
N PHE A 82 -5.65 -8.01 -15.08
CA PHE A 82 -4.37 -7.71 -14.43
C PHE A 82 -4.53 -7.42 -12.94
N ALA A 83 -5.63 -6.78 -12.54
CA ALA A 83 -5.84 -6.41 -11.15
C ALA A 83 -5.96 -7.63 -10.24
N TYR A 84 -6.79 -8.62 -10.59
CA TYR A 84 -7.11 -9.71 -9.66
C TYR A 84 -7.35 -11.10 -10.25
N GLN A 85 -7.16 -11.31 -11.56
CA GLN A 85 -7.44 -12.61 -12.19
C GLN A 85 -6.21 -13.29 -12.79
N GLU A 86 -5.22 -12.52 -13.26
CA GLU A 86 -4.01 -12.99 -13.93
C GLU A 86 -3.20 -13.94 -13.03
N TYR A 87 -2.77 -15.05 -13.60
CA TYR A 87 -1.89 -16.00 -12.93
C TYR A 87 -0.45 -15.52 -12.96
N TYR A 88 0.16 -15.44 -11.78
CA TYR A 88 1.60 -15.17 -11.66
C TYR A 88 2.37 -16.48 -11.59
N SER A 89 3.46 -16.60 -12.36
CA SER A 89 4.40 -17.71 -12.22
C SER A 89 5.25 -17.56 -10.97
N THR A 90 6.04 -18.58 -10.63
CA THR A 90 7.02 -18.54 -9.55
C THR A 90 7.99 -17.35 -9.71
N GLU A 91 8.45 -17.07 -10.92
CA GLU A 91 9.42 -16.00 -11.21
C GLU A 91 8.80 -14.59 -11.06
N MET A 92 7.52 -14.46 -11.36
CA MET A 92 6.79 -13.19 -11.27
C MET A 92 6.26 -12.91 -9.87
N SER A 93 5.98 -13.96 -9.08
CA SER A 93 5.38 -13.82 -7.76
C SER A 93 6.33 -13.24 -6.72
N VAL A 94 5.79 -12.34 -5.90
CA VAL A 94 6.47 -11.70 -4.75
C VAL A 94 7.05 -12.70 -3.77
N ASP A 95 6.32 -13.80 -3.53
CA ASP A 95 6.71 -14.86 -2.60
C ASP A 95 7.39 -16.06 -3.27
N GLY A 96 7.66 -15.99 -4.58
CA GLY A 96 8.22 -17.11 -5.33
C GLY A 96 7.27 -18.29 -5.52
N ILE A 97 5.98 -18.13 -5.22
CA ILE A 97 4.98 -19.20 -5.35
C ILE A 97 4.04 -18.86 -6.50
N ALA A 98 3.96 -19.75 -7.50
CA ALA A 98 3.02 -19.62 -8.61
C ALA A 98 1.57 -19.59 -8.09
N ASP A 99 0.75 -18.76 -8.71
CA ASP A 99 -0.67 -18.70 -8.43
C ASP A 99 -1.38 -19.94 -9.00
N ASP A 100 -2.46 -20.34 -8.33
CA ASP A 100 -3.22 -21.55 -8.65
C ASP A 100 -4.72 -21.25 -8.81
N SER A 101 -5.44 -22.18 -9.45
CA SER A 101 -6.84 -21.97 -9.84
C SER A 101 -7.81 -21.97 -8.66
N SER A 102 -7.42 -22.51 -7.50
CA SER A 102 -8.24 -22.52 -6.29
C SER A 102 -8.21 -21.19 -5.55
N GLN A 103 -7.25 -20.30 -5.84
CA GLN A 103 -7.16 -18.99 -5.21
C GLN A 103 -8.34 -18.10 -5.60
N THR A 104 -8.89 -17.39 -4.61
CA THR A 104 -9.95 -16.41 -4.79
C THR A 104 -9.44 -15.04 -5.24
N LEU A 105 -8.13 -14.79 -5.08
CA LEU A 105 -7.46 -13.54 -5.45
C LEU A 105 -6.13 -13.87 -6.15
N ARG A 106 -5.95 -13.37 -7.37
CA ARG A 106 -4.72 -13.43 -8.16
C ARG A 106 -4.32 -12.03 -8.60
N GLY A 107 -3.53 -11.89 -9.67
CA GLY A 107 -3.16 -10.60 -10.25
C GLY A 107 -2.34 -9.71 -9.32
N GLN A 108 -2.21 -8.44 -9.71
CA GLN A 108 -1.48 -7.41 -8.96
C GLN A 108 -2.00 -7.29 -7.52
N PHE A 109 -3.30 -7.43 -7.27
CA PHE A 109 -3.87 -7.36 -5.92
C PHE A 109 -3.37 -8.49 -5.02
N ASN A 110 -3.22 -9.71 -5.55
CA ASN A 110 -2.61 -10.80 -4.79
C ASN A 110 -1.13 -10.53 -4.51
N GLN A 111 -0.40 -9.96 -5.47
CA GLN A 111 1.01 -9.62 -5.28
C GLN A 111 1.20 -8.47 -4.28
N LEU A 112 0.38 -7.43 -4.34
CA LEU A 112 0.33 -6.35 -3.34
C LEU A 112 0.00 -6.90 -1.94
N ARG A 113 -0.92 -7.85 -1.83
CA ARG A 113 -1.22 -8.56 -0.57
C ARG A 113 0.00 -9.32 -0.04
N LYS A 114 0.68 -10.09 -0.91
CA LYS A 114 1.93 -10.81 -0.55
C LYS A 114 3.04 -9.83 -0.14
N LEU A 115 3.19 -8.72 -0.86
CA LEU A 115 4.19 -7.69 -0.58
C LEU A 115 3.95 -7.01 0.77
N LYS A 116 2.70 -6.65 1.08
CA LYS A 116 2.33 -6.11 2.40
C LYS A 116 2.57 -7.11 3.53
N LYS A 117 2.40 -8.40 3.29
CA LYS A 117 2.70 -9.44 4.29
C LYS A 117 4.20 -9.48 4.62
N LEU A 118 5.06 -9.30 3.62
CA LEU A 118 6.51 -9.20 3.80
C LEU A 118 6.94 -7.85 4.40
N ASN A 119 6.14 -6.79 4.19
CA ASN A 119 6.46 -5.41 4.57
C ASN A 119 5.28 -4.79 5.35
N PRO A 120 5.11 -5.11 6.65
CA PRO A 120 3.90 -4.72 7.41
C PRO A 120 3.66 -3.21 7.51
N ASP A 121 4.74 -2.42 7.47
CA ASP A 121 4.69 -0.95 7.52
C ASP A 121 4.26 -0.31 6.19
N LEU A 122 4.28 -1.06 5.09
CA LEU A 122 3.88 -0.57 3.77
C LEU A 122 2.38 -0.31 3.73
N LYS A 123 1.98 0.90 3.35
CA LYS A 123 0.59 1.24 3.06
C LYS A 123 0.28 0.93 1.60
N ILE A 124 -0.90 0.37 1.36
CA ILE A 124 -1.42 0.13 0.01
C ILE A 124 -2.78 0.80 -0.07
N LEU A 125 -2.90 1.73 -0.99
CA LEU A 125 -4.10 2.52 -1.23
C LEU A 125 -4.51 2.37 -2.69
N ILE A 126 -5.75 2.70 -2.98
CA ILE A 126 -6.28 2.77 -4.34
C ILE A 126 -6.56 4.24 -4.69
N SER A 127 -6.10 4.68 -5.84
CA SER A 127 -6.41 5.99 -6.40
C SER A 127 -7.68 5.90 -7.25
N LEU A 128 -8.71 6.61 -6.79
CA LEU A 128 -9.98 6.81 -7.50
C LEU A 128 -9.90 8.07 -8.38
#